data_AF-A0A931FAX8-F1
#
_entry.id   AF-A0A931FAX8-F1
#
_cell.length_a   1.000
_cell.length_b   1.000
_cell.length_c   1.000
_cell.angle_alpha   90.00
_cell.angle_beta   90.00
_cell.angle_gamma   90.00
#
_symmetry.space_group_name_H-M   'P 1'
#
loop_
_entity.id
_entity.type
_entity.pdbx_description
1 polymer ?
#
loop_
_entity_poly.entity_id
_entity_poly.type
_entity_poly.pdbx_seq_one_letter_code
_entity_poly.pdbx_strand_id
1 'polypeptide(L)'
;MVFGRFRLGMRTIKSALSVFLCILFFHVTNRGLPMIAALSAVFSLRQDLTSTVSFGQSRIIGNTIGGFLAILYFFVKNYFHNDFLVELFLLPLLVIIVIVISDGINNNAGIISAIATLLLISLSIPQGESSLYAIQRVLDTFIGTFIAIGINFFLRPPEKEQKAEIAEDLVELQKKEAFLRENLAEVEEQIKRQNDKKSK
;
A
#
# COMPACT_ATOMS: atom_id res chain seq x y z
N MET A 1 -20.20 5.75 -15.84
CA MET A 1 -21.28 5.04 -16.59
C MET A 1 -21.85 3.93 -15.70
N VAL A 2 -23.16 3.74 -15.66
CA VAL A 2 -23.80 2.69 -14.84
C VAL A 2 -24.40 1.65 -15.76
N PHE A 3 -23.93 0.40 -15.65
CA PHE A 3 -24.48 -0.76 -16.35
C PHE A 3 -25.23 -1.62 -15.33
N GLY A 4 -26.54 -1.39 -15.19
CA GLY A 4 -27.35 -2.04 -14.15
C GLY A 4 -26.84 -1.73 -12.74
N ARG A 5 -26.34 -2.73 -12.01
CA ARG A 5 -25.75 -2.56 -10.67
C ARG A 5 -24.27 -2.16 -10.68
N PHE A 6 -23.61 -2.19 -11.84
CA PHE A 6 -22.17 -1.95 -11.94
C PHE A 6 -21.89 -0.49 -12.30
N ARG A 7 -21.10 0.20 -11.47
CA ARG A 7 -20.64 1.57 -11.74
C ARG A 7 -19.21 1.51 -12.29
N LEU A 8 -19.01 2.03 -13.49
CA LEU A 8 -17.68 2.29 -14.06
C LEU A 8 -17.33 3.75 -13.79
N GLY A 9 -16.56 3.96 -12.71
CA GLY A 9 -16.10 5.27 -12.25
C GLY A 9 -14.71 5.62 -12.78
N MET A 10 -14.35 6.89 -12.68
CA MET A 10 -13.06 7.43 -13.15
C MET A 10 -11.86 6.70 -12.53
N ARG A 11 -11.93 6.34 -11.25
CA ARG A 11 -10.87 5.56 -10.58
C ARG A 11 -10.62 4.21 -11.24
N THR A 12 -11.68 3.52 -11.68
CA THR A 12 -11.55 2.23 -12.38
C THR A 12 -10.81 2.39 -13.71
N ILE A 13 -11.14 3.45 -14.47
CA ILE A 13 -10.45 3.77 -15.74
C ILE A 13 -8.97 4.08 -15.49
N LYS A 14 -8.67 4.90 -14.47
CA LYS A 14 -7.29 5.23 -14.08
C LYS A 14 -6.48 3.99 -13.69
N SER A 15 -7.07 3.05 -12.96
CA SER A 15 -6.41 1.80 -12.59
C SER A 15 -6.07 0.96 -13.82
N ALA A 16 -7.04 0.77 -14.73
CA ALA A 16 -6.81 0.03 -15.97
C ALA A 16 -5.74 0.70 -16.85
N LEU A 17 -5.79 2.02 -16.98
CA LEU A 17 -4.81 2.79 -17.74
C LEU A 17 -3.41 2.74 -17.10
N SER A 18 -3.32 2.77 -15.77
CA SER A 18 -2.05 2.64 -15.06
C SER A 18 -1.40 1.28 -15.30
N VAL A 19 -2.20 0.19 -15.27
CA VAL A 19 -1.71 -1.15 -15.63
C VAL A 19 -1.27 -1.21 -17.08
N PHE A 20 -2.07 -0.65 -18.00
CA PHE A 20 -1.71 -0.54 -19.41
C PHE A 20 -0.36 0.16 -19.61
N LEU A 21 -0.14 1.30 -18.95
CA LEU A 21 1.12 2.03 -19.03
C LEU A 21 2.30 1.28 -18.39
N CYS A 22 2.08 0.55 -17.29
CA CYS A 22 3.12 -0.31 -16.72
C CYS A 22 3.55 -1.39 -17.72
N ILE A 23 2.58 -2.07 -18.35
CA ILE A 23 2.86 -3.11 -19.36
C ILE A 23 3.61 -2.50 -20.55
N LEU A 24 3.12 -1.38 -21.07
CA LEU A 24 3.74 -0.70 -22.20
C LEU A 24 5.18 -0.25 -21.87
N PHE A 25 5.40 0.34 -20.70
CA PHE A 25 6.71 0.78 -20.26
C PHE A 25 7.70 -0.38 -20.16
N PHE A 26 7.30 -1.51 -19.57
CA PHE A 26 8.16 -2.68 -19.42
C PHE A 26 8.47 -3.35 -20.77
N HIS A 27 7.51 -3.35 -21.69
CA HIS A 27 7.72 -3.85 -23.05
C HIS A 27 8.73 -2.99 -23.83
N VAL A 28 8.55 -1.66 -23.84
CA VAL A 28 9.43 -0.74 -24.58
C VAL A 28 10.85 -0.70 -23.99
N THR A 29 10.99 -0.88 -22.68
CA THR A 29 12.31 -0.88 -22.00
C THR A 29 12.95 -2.26 -21.90
N ASN A 30 12.31 -3.32 -22.40
CA ASN A 30 12.75 -4.71 -22.26
C ASN A 30 13.10 -5.11 -20.81
N ARG A 31 12.30 -4.66 -19.84
CA ARG A 31 12.57 -4.80 -18.40
C ARG A 31 12.06 -6.11 -17.78
N GLY A 32 11.30 -6.89 -18.54
CA GLY A 32 10.73 -8.17 -18.12
C GLY A 32 9.27 -8.05 -17.64
N LEU A 33 8.91 -8.81 -16.60
CA LEU A 33 7.53 -8.95 -16.14
C LEU A 33 7.02 -7.69 -15.39
N PRO A 34 5.94 -7.03 -15.83
CA PRO A 34 5.43 -5.78 -15.24
C PRO A 34 4.61 -5.97 -13.95
N MET A 35 4.50 -7.20 -13.43
CA MET A 35 3.58 -7.55 -12.34
C MET A 35 3.72 -6.63 -11.12
N ILE A 36 4.95 -6.43 -10.64
CA ILE A 36 5.24 -5.62 -9.44
C ILE A 36 4.87 -4.15 -9.67
N ALA A 37 5.25 -3.60 -10.82
CA ALA A 37 4.92 -2.22 -11.17
C ALA A 37 3.41 -2.02 -11.31
N ALA A 38 2.70 -2.94 -11.97
CA ALA A 38 1.25 -2.88 -12.15
C ALA A 38 0.52 -2.94 -10.79
N LEU A 39 0.88 -3.88 -9.90
CA LEU A 39 0.33 -3.95 -8.55
C LEU A 39 0.63 -2.68 -7.76
N SER A 40 1.86 -2.16 -7.87
CA SER A 40 2.24 -0.94 -7.18
C SER A 40 1.45 0.27 -7.66
N ALA A 41 1.19 0.38 -8.96
CA ALA A 41 0.37 1.46 -9.51
C ALA A 41 -1.07 1.40 -9.00
N VAL A 42 -1.72 0.24 -9.09
CA VAL A 42 -3.11 0.05 -8.63
C VAL A 42 -3.24 0.35 -7.14
N PHE A 43 -2.29 -0.10 -6.31
CA PHE A 43 -2.32 0.17 -4.89
C PHE A 43 -1.98 1.62 -4.52
N SER A 44 -1.29 2.37 -5.39
CA SER A 44 -0.95 3.78 -5.16
C SER A 44 -2.09 4.73 -5.50
N LEU A 45 -2.92 4.40 -6.50
CA LEU A 45 -4.03 5.24 -6.93
C LEU A 45 -5.06 5.47 -5.82
N ARG A 46 -5.47 6.72 -5.62
CA ARG A 46 -6.60 7.15 -4.78
C ARG A 46 -7.62 7.93 -5.63
N GLN A 47 -8.69 8.43 -5.01
CA GLN A 47 -9.73 9.20 -5.70
C GLN A 47 -9.18 10.54 -6.22
N ASP A 48 -8.54 11.31 -5.33
CA ASP A 48 -7.96 12.62 -5.64
C ASP A 48 -6.42 12.59 -5.66
N LEU A 49 -5.83 13.62 -6.27
CA LEU A 49 -4.40 13.73 -6.46
C LEU A 49 -3.65 13.91 -5.14
N THR A 50 -4.18 14.73 -4.23
CA THR A 50 -3.52 15.05 -2.95
C THR A 50 -3.38 13.80 -2.10
N SER A 51 -4.45 13.01 -1.98
CA SER A 51 -4.41 11.73 -1.29
C SER A 51 -3.52 10.70 -2.01
N THR A 52 -3.48 10.72 -3.35
CA THR A 52 -2.57 9.85 -4.12
C THR A 52 -1.10 10.20 -3.90
N VAL A 53 -0.75 11.49 -3.84
CA VAL A 53 0.62 11.93 -3.58
C VAL A 53 1.02 11.61 -2.15
N SER A 54 0.19 11.96 -1.16
CA SER A 54 0.42 11.64 0.25
C SER A 54 0.58 10.14 0.47
N PHE A 55 -0.34 9.33 -0.06
CA PHE A 55 -0.24 7.88 0.01
C PHE A 55 0.96 7.32 -0.77
N GLY A 56 1.27 7.91 -1.93
CA GLY A 56 2.43 7.58 -2.74
C GLY A 56 3.75 7.80 -1.99
N GLN A 57 3.87 8.87 -1.21
CA GLN A 57 5.03 9.12 -0.35
C GLN A 57 5.17 8.06 0.73
N SER A 58 4.08 7.76 1.46
CA SER A 58 4.08 6.67 2.45
C SER A 58 4.48 5.33 1.84
N ARG A 59 4.06 5.08 0.60
CA ARG A 59 4.40 3.87 -0.14
C ARG A 59 5.86 3.84 -0.58
N ILE A 60 6.43 4.97 -1.03
CA ILE A 60 7.86 5.05 -1.36
C ILE A 60 8.70 4.73 -0.12
N ILE A 61 8.37 5.31 1.04
CA ILE A 61 9.05 5.02 2.30
C ILE A 61 8.87 3.53 2.67
N GLY A 62 7.63 3.03 2.62
CA GLY A 62 7.32 1.63 2.96
C GLY A 62 8.04 0.63 2.05
N ASN A 63 8.01 0.84 0.73
CA ASN A 63 8.69 -0.02 -0.24
C ASN A 63 10.21 0.06 -0.10
N THR A 64 10.76 1.19 0.35
CA THR A 64 12.20 1.29 0.65
C THR A 64 12.57 0.41 1.84
N ILE A 65 11.79 0.46 2.93
CA ILE A 65 12.02 -0.38 4.12
C ILE A 65 11.83 -1.86 3.78
N GLY A 66 10.69 -2.21 3.18
CA GLY A 66 10.37 -3.59 2.80
C GLY A 66 11.35 -4.14 1.76
N GLY A 67 11.74 -3.34 0.78
CA GLY A 67 12.69 -3.70 -0.26
C GLY A 67 14.11 -3.89 0.28
N PHE A 68 14.56 -3.03 1.19
CA PHE A 68 15.84 -3.19 1.88
C PHE A 68 15.89 -4.51 2.67
N LEU A 69 14.85 -4.79 3.46
CA LEU A 69 14.78 -6.05 4.22
C LEU A 69 14.59 -7.28 3.33
N ALA A 70 13.94 -7.16 2.17
CA ALA A 70 13.85 -8.24 1.18
C ALA A 70 15.21 -8.56 0.57
N ILE A 71 16.02 -7.54 0.28
CA ILE A 71 17.39 -7.72 -0.20
C ILE A 71 18.24 -8.41 0.89
N LEU A 72 18.11 -7.98 2.15
CA LEU A 72 18.77 -8.63 3.28
C LEU A 72 18.34 -10.10 3.41
N TYR A 73 17.03 -10.38 3.36
CA TYR A 73 16.49 -11.73 3.38
C TYR A 73 17.09 -12.59 2.26
N PHE A 74 17.15 -12.05 1.04
CA PHE A 74 17.70 -12.73 -0.12
C PHE A 74 19.17 -13.14 0.08
N PHE A 75 20.00 -12.25 0.64
CA PHE A 75 21.40 -12.57 0.97
C PHE A 75 21.50 -13.69 2.02
N VAL A 76 20.71 -13.62 3.09
CA VAL A 76 20.72 -14.64 4.13
C VAL A 76 20.23 -15.98 3.57
N LYS A 77 19.14 -15.98 2.81
CA LYS A 77 18.58 -17.21 2.22
C LYS A 77 19.55 -17.89 1.26
N ASN A 78 20.24 -17.13 0.42
CA ASN A 78 21.29 -17.67 -0.44
C ASN A 78 22.48 -18.25 0.36
N TYR A 79 22.89 -17.58 1.44
CA TYR A 79 23.98 -18.08 2.31
C TYR A 79 23.63 -19.44 2.94
N PHE A 80 22.37 -19.65 3.29
CA PHE A 80 21.86 -20.93 3.81
C PHE A 80 21.33 -21.87 2.72
N HIS A 81 21.81 -21.75 1.47
CA HIS A 81 21.44 -22.64 0.35
C HIS A 81 19.92 -22.78 0.14
N ASN A 82 19.18 -21.70 0.38
CA ASN A 82 17.72 -21.63 0.22
C ASN A 82 16.93 -22.56 1.15
N ASP A 83 17.46 -22.81 2.35
CA ASP A 83 16.81 -23.60 3.39
C ASP A 83 15.42 -23.04 3.75
N PHE A 84 14.44 -23.95 3.84
CA PHE A 84 13.07 -23.64 4.23
C PHE A 84 12.98 -23.05 5.65
N LEU A 85 13.87 -23.42 6.57
CA LEU A 85 13.87 -22.88 7.94
C LEU A 85 14.18 -21.38 7.96
N VAL A 86 15.00 -20.88 7.03
CA VAL A 86 15.22 -19.43 6.89
C VAL A 86 13.92 -18.75 6.48
N GLU A 87 13.20 -19.29 5.51
CA GLU A 87 11.89 -18.76 5.14
C GLU A 87 10.89 -18.81 6.30
N LEU A 88 10.84 -19.94 7.01
CA LEU A 88 9.90 -20.18 8.10
C LEU A 88 10.09 -19.23 9.28
N PHE A 89 11.33 -18.93 9.67
CA PHE A 89 11.63 -18.14 10.86
C PHE A 89 12.07 -16.70 10.57
N LEU A 90 12.92 -16.49 9.56
CA LEU A 90 13.44 -15.15 9.26
C LEU A 90 12.36 -14.26 8.63
N LEU A 91 11.54 -14.80 7.72
CA LEU A 91 10.56 -13.96 7.01
C LEU A 91 9.50 -13.36 7.96
N PRO A 92 8.88 -14.12 8.88
CA PRO A 92 7.98 -13.54 9.89
C PRO A 92 8.69 -12.56 10.83
N LEU A 93 9.94 -12.83 11.21
CA LEU A 93 10.74 -11.90 12.01
C LEU A 93 10.94 -10.57 11.28
N LEU A 94 11.26 -10.60 9.99
CA LEU A 94 11.39 -9.39 9.18
C LEU A 94 10.07 -8.64 9.01
N VAL A 95 8.93 -9.33 8.96
CA VAL A 95 7.62 -8.67 8.97
C VAL A 95 7.40 -7.89 10.27
N ILE A 96 7.76 -8.46 11.43
CA ILE A 96 7.69 -7.75 12.72
C ILE A 96 8.59 -6.51 12.69
N ILE A 97 9.82 -6.65 12.19
CA ILE A 97 10.77 -5.54 12.06
C ILE A 97 10.22 -4.44 11.14
N VAL A 98 9.63 -4.79 9.98
CA VAL A 98 8.98 -3.82 9.08
C VAL A 98 7.90 -3.02 9.81
N ILE A 99 7.04 -3.70 10.57
CA ILE A 99 5.94 -3.07 11.30
C ILE A 99 6.49 -2.08 12.33
N VAL A 100 7.41 -2.53 13.18
CA VAL A 100 7.97 -1.71 14.27
C VAL A 100 8.73 -0.50 13.71
N ILE A 101 9.55 -0.67 12.67
CA ILE A 101 10.27 0.45 12.05
C ILE A 101 9.29 1.44 11.42
N SER A 102 8.30 0.95 10.66
CA SER A 102 7.35 1.80 9.96
C SER A 102 6.46 2.58 10.93
N ASP A 103 6.02 1.95 12.03
CA ASP A 103 5.28 2.59 13.11
C ASP A 103 6.13 3.62 13.86
N GLY A 104 7.38 3.26 14.19
CA GLY A 104 8.32 4.16 14.87
C GLY A 104 8.66 5.45 14.10
N ILE A 105 8.54 5.44 12.77
CA ILE A 105 8.69 6.64 11.93
C ILE A 105 7.35 7.31 11.57
N ASN A 106 6.25 6.88 12.18
CA ASN A 106 4.87 7.33 11.93
C ASN A 106 4.40 7.14 10.47
N ASN A 107 4.94 6.16 9.75
CA ASN A 107 4.52 5.83 8.38
C ASN A 107 3.45 4.74 8.35
N ASN A 108 2.41 4.89 9.17
CA ASN A 108 1.40 3.84 9.40
C ASN A 108 0.63 3.48 8.12
N ALA A 109 0.37 4.46 7.26
CA ALA A 109 -0.26 4.26 5.95
C ALA A 109 0.59 3.41 4.99
N GLY A 110 1.91 3.35 5.19
CA GLY A 110 2.86 2.59 4.36
C GLY A 110 3.13 1.17 4.86
N ILE A 111 2.70 0.78 6.06
CA ILE A 111 3.00 -0.55 6.65
C ILE A 111 2.59 -1.69 5.72
N ILE A 112 1.35 -1.66 5.21
CA ILE A 112 0.84 -2.70 4.31
C ILE A 112 1.70 -2.77 3.04
N SER A 113 2.14 -1.63 2.50
CA SER A 113 2.98 -1.63 1.29
C SER A 113 4.39 -2.14 1.57
N ALA A 114 4.95 -1.83 2.75
CA ALA A 114 6.24 -2.31 3.17
C ALA A 114 6.25 -3.84 3.32
N ILE A 115 5.25 -4.39 4.02
CA ILE A 115 5.07 -5.83 4.17
C ILE A 115 4.84 -6.49 2.82
N ALA A 116 3.95 -5.94 1.99
CA ALA A 116 3.68 -6.48 0.67
C ALA A 116 4.94 -6.50 -0.21
N THR A 117 5.76 -5.45 -0.16
CA THR A 117 7.03 -5.38 -0.89
C THR A 117 8.02 -6.43 -0.38
N LEU A 118 8.17 -6.56 0.94
CA LEU A 118 9.00 -7.59 1.56
C LEU A 118 8.59 -8.99 1.07
N LEU A 119 7.32 -9.34 1.22
CA LEU A 119 6.81 -10.67 0.91
C LEU A 119 6.84 -10.95 -0.59
N LEU A 120 6.39 -10.00 -1.42
CA LEU A 120 6.35 -10.17 -2.88
C LEU A 120 7.75 -10.45 -3.43
N ILE A 121 8.74 -9.67 -3.01
CA ILE A 121 10.13 -9.84 -3.47
C ILE A 121 10.73 -11.12 -2.88
N SER A 122 10.55 -11.38 -1.59
CA SER A 122 11.14 -12.54 -0.90
C SER A 122 10.59 -13.89 -1.38
N LEU A 123 9.33 -13.93 -1.83
CA LEU A 123 8.64 -15.17 -2.22
C LEU A 123 8.52 -15.35 -3.74
N SER A 124 8.68 -14.29 -4.54
CA SER A 124 8.51 -14.39 -6.00
C SER A 124 9.81 -14.48 -6.79
N ILE A 125 10.97 -14.25 -6.15
CA ILE A 125 12.27 -14.38 -6.82
C ILE A 125 12.68 -15.86 -6.84
N PRO A 126 12.92 -16.45 -8.03
CA PRO A 126 13.41 -17.83 -8.14
C PRO A 126 14.78 -18.03 -7.50
N GLN A 127 15.05 -19.27 -7.06
CA GLN A 127 16.35 -19.63 -6.51
C GLN A 127 17.45 -19.51 -7.57
N GLY A 128 18.61 -18.96 -7.18
CA GLY A 128 19.77 -18.80 -8.06
C GLY A 128 19.81 -17.49 -8.86
N GLU A 129 18.84 -16.60 -8.68
CA GLU A 129 18.88 -15.25 -9.25
C GLU A 129 19.96 -14.36 -8.62
N SER A 130 20.22 -13.22 -9.25
CA SER A 130 21.19 -12.24 -8.74
C SER A 130 20.59 -11.28 -7.70
N SER A 131 21.42 -10.76 -6.80
CA SER A 131 21.01 -9.66 -5.90
C SER A 131 20.59 -8.40 -6.68
N LEU A 132 21.15 -8.20 -7.87
CA LEU A 132 20.75 -7.14 -8.80
C LEU A 132 19.28 -7.31 -9.24
N TYR A 133 18.82 -8.55 -9.43
CA TYR A 133 17.42 -8.82 -9.74
C TYR A 133 16.49 -8.35 -8.61
N ALA A 134 16.83 -8.63 -7.35
CA ALA A 134 16.05 -8.16 -6.19
C ALA A 134 15.97 -6.62 -6.15
N ILE A 135 17.09 -5.93 -6.39
CA ILE A 135 17.14 -4.46 -6.48
C ILE A 135 16.23 -3.97 -7.63
N GLN A 136 16.27 -4.61 -8.79
CA GLN A 136 15.37 -4.26 -9.90
C GLN A 136 13.89 -4.41 -9.52
N ARG A 137 13.52 -5.46 -8.79
CA ARG A 137 12.15 -5.65 -8.29
C ARG A 137 11.72 -4.55 -7.31
N VAL A 138 12.61 -4.06 -6.44
CA VAL A 138 12.33 -2.89 -5.59
C VAL A 138 12.09 -1.66 -6.47
N LEU A 139 12.93 -1.42 -7.48
CA LEU A 139 12.78 -0.30 -8.41
C LEU A 139 11.46 -0.35 -9.19
N ASP A 140 11.00 -1.56 -9.53
CA ASP A 140 9.71 -1.76 -10.22
C ASP A 140 8.53 -1.26 -9.38
N THR A 141 8.62 -1.37 -8.05
CA THR A 141 7.58 -0.83 -7.16
C THR A 141 7.48 0.69 -7.27
N PHE A 142 8.61 1.40 -7.39
CA PHE A 142 8.64 2.86 -7.53
C PHE A 142 8.11 3.30 -8.89
N ILE A 143 8.48 2.59 -9.96
CA ILE A 143 7.96 2.84 -11.31
C ILE A 143 6.43 2.83 -11.31
N GLY A 144 5.82 1.79 -10.71
CA GLY A 144 4.37 1.71 -10.58
C GLY A 144 3.77 2.89 -9.81
N THR A 145 4.37 3.26 -8.68
CA THR A 145 3.91 4.41 -7.87
C THR A 145 3.99 5.72 -8.64
N PHE A 146 5.06 5.96 -9.39
CA PHE A 146 5.20 7.17 -10.22
C PHE A 146 4.19 7.19 -11.36
N ILE A 147 3.93 6.06 -12.03
CA ILE A 147 2.89 5.96 -13.06
C ILE A 147 1.52 6.30 -12.47
N ALA A 148 1.19 5.78 -11.28
CA ALA A 148 -0.08 6.09 -10.62
C ALA A 148 -0.23 7.57 -10.27
N ILE A 149 0.82 8.20 -9.72
CA ILE A 149 0.82 9.65 -9.43
C ILE A 149 0.64 10.44 -10.74
N GLY A 150 1.37 10.07 -11.80
CA GLY A 150 1.26 10.70 -13.11
C GLY A 150 -0.15 10.59 -13.70
N ILE A 151 -0.72 9.39 -13.71
CA ILE A 151 -2.09 9.17 -14.18
C ILE A 151 -3.09 10.03 -13.40
N ASN A 152 -2.97 10.07 -12.07
CA ASN A 152 -3.91 10.84 -11.27
C ASN A 152 -3.72 12.35 -11.41
N PHE A 153 -2.52 12.79 -11.77
CA PHE A 153 -2.21 14.18 -12.08
C PHE A 153 -2.85 14.63 -13.40
N PHE A 154 -2.72 13.82 -14.46
CA PHE A 154 -3.21 14.17 -15.80
C PHE A 154 -4.71 13.95 -15.98
N LEU A 155 -5.28 12.91 -15.37
CA LEU A 155 -6.71 12.60 -15.49
C LEU A 155 -7.47 13.11 -14.27
N ARG A 156 -7.80 14.40 -14.22
CA ARG A 156 -8.65 14.92 -13.13
C ARG A 156 -10.12 14.56 -13.35
N PRO A 157 -10.85 14.13 -12.30
CA PRO A 157 -12.29 13.89 -12.43
C PRO A 157 -13.01 15.20 -12.79
N PRO A 158 -14.06 15.17 -13.62
CA PRO A 158 -14.87 16.35 -13.94
C PRO A 158 -15.62 16.87 -12.70
N GLU A 159 -15.97 18.17 -12.68
CA GLU A 159 -16.57 18.84 -11.49
C GLU A 159 -17.83 18.14 -10.95
N LYS A 160 -18.65 17.56 -11.82
CA LYS A 160 -19.86 16.84 -11.41
C LYS A 160 -19.54 15.57 -10.60
N GLU A 161 -18.50 14.84 -10.99
CA GLU A 161 -18.05 13.66 -10.25
C GLU A 161 -17.38 14.07 -8.94
N GLN A 162 -16.59 15.15 -8.92
CA GLN A 162 -16.01 15.68 -7.68
C GLN A 162 -17.08 16.05 -6.65
N LYS A 163 -18.14 16.76 -7.07
CA LYS A 163 -19.26 17.11 -6.17
C LYS A 163 -19.98 15.88 -5.62
N ALA A 164 -20.14 14.84 -6.45
CA ALA A 164 -20.73 13.59 -6.01
C ALA A 164 -19.83 12.86 -5.00
N GLU A 165 -18.51 12.81 -5.25
CA GLU A 165 -17.53 12.23 -4.32
C GLU A 165 -17.52 12.98 -2.99
N ILE A 166 -17.49 14.31 -2.99
CA ILE A 166 -17.53 15.13 -1.76
C ILE A 166 -18.83 14.91 -0.97
N ALA A 167 -19.97 14.76 -1.65
CA ALA A 167 -21.24 14.46 -1.00
C ALA A 167 -21.25 13.05 -0.39
N GLU A 168 -20.70 12.05 -1.08
CA GLU A 168 -20.52 10.70 -0.55
C GLU A 168 -19.57 10.70 0.67
N ASP A 169 -18.44 11.42 0.60
CA ASP A 169 -17.47 11.57 1.69
C ASP A 169 -18.08 12.26 2.92
N LEU A 170 -18.91 13.30 2.73
CA LEU A 170 -19.61 13.99 3.81
C LEU A 170 -20.53 13.04 4.58
N VAL A 171 -21.27 12.19 3.87
CA VAL A 171 -22.15 11.19 4.49
C VAL A 171 -21.33 10.15 5.27
N GLU A 172 -20.18 9.74 4.75
CA GLU A 172 -19.28 8.82 5.48
C GLU A 172 -18.70 9.47 6.74
N LEU A 173 -18.27 10.73 6.67
CA LEU A 173 -17.76 11.48 7.81
C LEU A 173 -18.82 11.66 8.91
N GLN A 174 -20.07 11.95 8.54
CA GLN A 174 -21.18 12.03 9.49
C GLN A 174 -21.43 10.70 10.21
N LYS A 175 -21.34 9.57 9.49
CA LYS A 175 -21.43 8.23 10.10
C LYS A 175 -20.28 7.98 11.08
N LYS A 176 -19.04 8.34 10.70
CA LYS A 176 -17.87 8.22 11.58
C LYS A 176 -18.00 9.11 12.82
N GLU A 177 -18.51 10.33 12.68
CA GLU A 177 -18.75 11.23 13.80
C GLU A 177 -19.78 10.65 14.78
N ALA A 178 -20.90 10.13 14.27
CA ALA A 178 -21.91 9.49 15.10
C ALA A 178 -21.34 8.29 15.89
N PHE A 179 -20.59 7.43 15.20
CA PHE A 179 -19.91 6.28 15.82
C PHE A 179 -18.87 6.72 16.87
N LEU A 180 -18.09 7.76 16.60
CA LEU A 180 -17.12 8.29 17.56
C LEU A 180 -17.80 8.86 18.80
N ARG A 181 -18.93 9.58 18.65
CA ARG A 181 -19.71 10.09 19.78
C ARG A 181 -20.26 8.97 20.66
N GLU A 182 -20.71 7.88 20.05
CA GLU A 182 -21.17 6.68 20.77
C GLU A 182 -20.04 6.04 21.58
N ASN A 183 -18.89 5.76 20.95
CA ASN A 183 -17.74 5.19 21.64
C ASN A 183 -17.22 6.11 22.76
N LEU A 184 -17.26 7.43 22.55
CA LEU A 184 -16.82 8.40 23.55
C LEU A 184 -17.73 8.37 24.78
N ALA A 185 -19.05 8.30 24.58
CA ALA A 185 -20.01 8.13 25.67
C ALA A 185 -19.79 6.81 26.44
N GLU A 186 -19.48 5.71 25.74
CA GLU A 186 -19.17 4.43 26.38
C GLU A 186 -17.91 4.53 27.26
N VAL A 187 -16.84 5.13 26.75
CA VAL A 187 -15.58 5.32 27.50
C VAL A 187 -15.80 6.23 28.73
N GLU A 188 -16.56 7.32 28.59
CA GLU A 188 -16.92 8.18 29.72
C GLU A 188 -17.71 7.42 30.80
N GLU A 189 -18.65 6.56 30.40
CA GLU A 189 -19.37 5.72 31.34
C GLU A 189 -18.46 4.69 32.03
N GLN A 190 -17.53 4.08 31.29
CA GLN A 190 -16.52 3.17 31.84
C GLN A 190 -15.63 3.88 32.88
N ILE A 191 -15.19 5.11 32.60
CA ILE A 191 -14.41 5.93 33.54
C ILE A 191 -15.22 6.22 34.81
N LYS A 192 -16.50 6.60 34.66
CA LYS A 192 -17.39 6.87 35.81
C LYS A 192 -17.57 5.62 36.68
N ARG A 193 -17.85 4.47 36.08
CA ARG A 193 -17.97 3.17 36.78
C ARG A 193 -16.66 2.77 37.49
N GLN A 194 -15.49 3.09 36.93
CA GLN A 194 -14.20 2.84 37.59
C GLN A 194 -13.96 3.76 38.78
N ASN A 195 -14.32 5.04 38.68
CA ASN A 195 -14.18 6.01 39.77
C ASN A 195 -15.12 5.69 40.94
N ASP A 196 -16.37 5.31 40.66
CA ASP A 196 -17.34 4.90 41.68
C ASP A 196 -16.90 3.63 42.44
N LYS A 197 -16.15 2.73 41.78
CA LYS A 197 -15.55 1.54 42.42
C LYS A 197 -14.34 1.85 43.30
N LYS A 198 -13.59 2.92 43.03
CA LYS A 198 -12.43 3.34 43.84
C LYS A 198 -12.82 4.15 45.09
N SER A 199 -14.05 4.68 45.14
CA SER A 199 -14.57 5.47 46.26
C SER A 199 -15.31 4.65 47.32
N LYS A 200 -15.36 3.31 47.19
CA LYS A 200 -15.88 2.37 48.17
C LYS A 200 -14.75 1.52 48.72
#